data_AF-A0A2N1XU57-F1
#
_entry.id   AF-A0A2N1XU57-F1
#
_cell.length_a   1.000
_cell.length_b   1.000
_cell.length_c   1.000
_cell.angle_alpha   90.00
_cell.angle_beta   90.00
_cell.angle_gamma   90.00
#
_symmetry.space_group_name_H-M   'P 1'
#
loop_
_entity.id
_entity.type
_entity.pdbx_description
1 polymer ?
#
loop_
_entity_poly.entity_id
_entity_poly.type
_entity_poly.pdbx_seq_one_letter_code
_entity_poly.pdbx_strand_id
1 'polypeptide(L)'
;MSSAALHLYEQLSEATDDKTRAKIIAEAFSQHEDRYPHLKEIATESHVRESELRLQKEIEVKIKEVEVKIKEVEGKIKDSESRLTRAIYRQTLWIIGSVGTVIAAIHLLEWLLTQLS
;
A
#
# COMPACT_ATOMS: atom_id res chain seq x y z
N MET A 1 -42.41 13.90 12.28
CA MET A 1 -41.34 14.59 13.03
C MET A 1 -41.83 15.92 13.62
N SER A 2 -42.92 15.97 14.41
CA SER A 2 -43.51 17.29 14.78
C SER A 2 -43.94 17.47 16.24
N SER A 3 -44.26 16.42 17.00
CA SER A 3 -44.91 16.60 18.31
C SER A 3 -43.99 17.17 19.41
N ALA A 4 -42.72 16.74 19.51
CA ALA A 4 -41.82 17.22 20.57
C ALA A 4 -41.34 18.67 20.35
N ALA A 5 -41.08 19.05 19.10
CA ALA A 5 -40.68 20.41 18.75
C ALA A 5 -41.85 21.40 18.92
N LEU A 6 -43.08 20.99 18.59
CA LEU A 6 -44.29 21.77 18.86
C LEU A 6 -44.52 21.96 20.36
N HIS A 7 -44.35 20.91 21.16
CA HIS A 7 -44.51 20.97 22.61
C HIS A 7 -43.49 21.91 23.28
N LEU A 8 -42.23 21.90 22.83
CA LEU A 8 -41.20 22.82 23.32
C LEU A 8 -41.50 24.28 22.93
N TYR A 9 -41.97 24.49 21.69
CA TYR A 9 -42.38 25.82 21.22
C TYR A 9 -43.54 26.38 22.05
N GLU A 10 -44.54 25.55 22.34
CA GLU A 10 -45.69 25.93 23.15
C GLU A 10 -45.27 26.29 24.58
N GLN A 11 -44.45 25.45 25.22
CA GLN A 11 -43.88 25.71 26.55
C GLN A 11 -43.03 27.00 26.62
N LEU A 12 -42.29 27.33 25.57
CA LEU A 12 -41.49 28.56 25.50
C LEU A 12 -42.35 29.79 25.22
N SER A 13 -43.45 29.64 24.49
CA SER A 13 -44.38 30.72 24.18
C SER A 13 -45.26 31.13 25.37
N GLU A 14 -45.57 30.18 26.27
CA GLU A 14 -46.33 30.43 27.50
C GLU A 14 -45.46 30.99 28.64
N ALA A 15 -44.14 30.80 28.57
CA ALA A 15 -43.22 31.28 29.57
C ALA A 15 -43.04 32.81 29.51
N THR A 16 -43.51 33.48 30.56
CA THR A 16 -43.57 34.95 30.65
C THR A 16 -42.22 35.59 31.03
N ASP A 17 -41.30 34.82 31.63
CA ASP A 17 -40.00 35.28 32.13
C ASP A 17 -38.82 34.55 31.45
N ASP A 18 -37.71 35.25 31.25
CA ASP A 18 -36.54 34.76 30.53
C ASP A 18 -35.82 33.62 31.26
N LYS A 19 -35.85 33.64 32.60
CA LYS A 19 -35.28 32.57 33.44
C LYS A 19 -36.07 31.27 33.31
N THR A 20 -37.39 31.38 33.16
CA THR A 20 -38.28 30.23 32.94
C THR A 20 -38.06 29.64 31.56
N ARG A 21 -37.90 30.48 30.52
CA ARG A 21 -37.51 30.03 29.17
C ARG A 21 -36.16 29.31 29.18
N ALA A 22 -35.15 29.88 29.85
CA ALA A 22 -33.83 29.27 29.97
C ALA A 22 -33.89 27.89 30.66
N LYS A 23 -34.74 27.75 31.69
CA LYS A 23 -34.94 26.48 32.40
C LYS A 23 -35.59 25.41 31.51
N ILE A 24 -36.63 25.78 30.76
CA ILE A 24 -37.31 24.88 29.82
C ILE A 24 -36.35 24.40 28.72
N ILE A 25 -35.52 25.31 28.20
CA ILE A 25 -34.48 24.96 27.22
C ILE A 25 -33.46 23.98 27.82
N ALA A 26 -32.95 24.27 29.02
CA ALA A 26 -31.98 23.40 29.69
C ALA A 26 -32.55 22.00 29.96
N GLU A 27 -33.81 21.90 30.36
CA GLU A 27 -34.48 20.63 30.62
C GLU A 27 -34.72 19.82 29.34
N ALA A 28 -35.11 20.50 28.25
CA ALA A 28 -35.25 19.87 26.93
C ALA A 28 -33.92 19.35 26.38
N PHE A 29 -32.81 20.08 26.57
CA PHE A 29 -31.47 19.62 26.20
C PHE A 29 -30.99 18.45 27.06
N SER A 30 -31.21 18.49 28.38
CA SER A 30 -30.87 17.39 29.28
C SER A 30 -31.62 16.10 28.92
N GLN A 31 -32.92 16.21 28.61
CA GLN A 31 -33.73 15.07 28.21
C GLN A 31 -33.32 14.52 26.83
N HIS A 32 -32.78 15.36 25.96
CA HIS A 32 -32.22 14.94 24.67
C HIS A 32 -30.85 14.26 24.81
N GLU A 33 -30.01 14.73 25.73
CA GLU A 33 -28.69 14.15 26.01
C GLU A 33 -28.81 12.74 26.64
N ASP A 34 -29.77 12.55 27.56
CA ASP A 34 -30.10 11.22 28.13
C ASP A 34 -30.66 10.24 27.09
N ARG A 35 -31.31 10.74 26.03
CA ARG A 35 -31.91 9.90 24.98
C ARG A 35 -30.89 9.41 23.96
N TYR A 36 -29.79 10.14 23.78
CA TYR A 36 -28.74 9.81 22.83
C TYR A 36 -27.34 9.89 23.47
N PRO A 37 -27.06 9.05 24.49
CA PRO A 37 -25.77 9.05 25.18
C PRO A 37 -24.60 8.73 24.24
N HIS A 38 -24.88 8.10 23.09
CA HIS A 38 -23.93 7.68 22.06
C HIS A 38 -23.62 8.76 21.00
N LEU A 39 -24.32 9.90 20.96
CA LEU A 39 -23.99 11.00 20.02
C LEU A 39 -22.60 11.59 20.28
N LYS A 40 -22.08 11.44 21.50
CA LYS A 40 -20.72 11.86 21.87
C LYS A 40 -19.62 11.02 21.22
N GLU A 41 -19.94 9.80 20.78
CA GLU A 41 -19.00 8.84 20.17
C GLU A 41 -19.21 8.70 18.66
N ILE A 42 -20.20 9.37 18.07
CA ILE A 42 -20.45 9.30 16.63
C ILE A 42 -19.37 10.13 15.92
N ALA A 43 -18.56 9.45 15.11
CA ALA A 43 -17.67 10.10 14.16
C ALA A 43 -18.51 11.00 13.25
N THR A 44 -18.40 12.32 13.45
CA THR A 44 -19.08 13.27 12.56
C THR A 44 -18.58 13.10 11.12
N GLU A 45 -19.42 13.48 10.16
CA GLU A 45 -19.10 13.43 8.72
C GLU A 45 -17.73 14.06 8.40
N SER A 46 -17.33 15.09 9.16
CA SER A 46 -16.01 15.70 9.09
C SER A 46 -14.86 14.75 9.46
N HIS A 47 -15.00 13.95 10.52
CA HIS A 47 -13.98 12.97 10.92
C HIS A 47 -13.84 11.84 9.90
N VAL A 48 -14.95 11.41 9.30
CA VAL A 48 -14.93 10.41 8.22
C VAL A 48 -14.19 10.98 7.01
N ARG A 49 -14.55 12.19 6.57
CA ARG A 49 -13.90 12.86 5.44
C ARG A 49 -12.41 13.10 5.66
N GLU A 50 -12.00 13.47 6.87
CA GLU A 50 -10.58 13.61 7.21
C GLU A 50 -9.86 12.25 7.15
N SER A 51 -10.47 11.19 7.69
CA SER A 51 -9.91 9.85 7.64
C SER A 51 -9.76 9.33 6.20
N GLU A 52 -10.74 9.59 5.32
CA GLU A 52 -10.69 9.23 3.91
C GLU A 52 -9.54 9.98 3.19
N LEU A 53 -9.40 11.28 3.43
CA LEU A 53 -8.30 12.07 2.86
C LEU A 53 -6.92 11.57 3.34
N ARG A 54 -6.81 11.16 4.60
CA ARG A 54 -5.57 10.58 5.13
C ARG A 54 -5.27 9.22 4.49
N LEU A 55 -6.28 8.36 4.37
CA LEU A 55 -6.15 7.04 3.74
C LEU A 55 -5.77 7.17 2.26
N GLN A 56 -6.34 8.13 1.51
CA GLN A 56 -5.94 8.38 0.12
C GLN A 56 -4.46 8.75 0.00
N LYS A 57 -3.95 9.60 0.91
CA LYS A 57 -2.52 9.95 0.94
C LYS A 57 -1.65 8.73 1.28
N GLU A 58 -2.05 7.92 2.26
CA GLU A 58 -1.31 6.70 2.61
C GLU A 58 -1.26 5.71 1.44
N ILE A 59 -2.37 5.55 0.71
CA ILE A 59 -2.43 4.72 -0.50
C ILE A 59 -1.49 5.26 -1.57
N GLU A 60 -1.50 6.56 -1.84
CA GLU A 60 -0.61 7.17 -2.84
C GLU A 60 0.88 6.97 -2.48
N VAL A 61 1.23 7.15 -1.20
CA VAL A 61 2.59 6.92 -0.71
C VAL A 61 2.99 5.45 -0.89
N LYS A 62 2.12 4.51 -0.52
CA LYS A 62 2.40 3.08 -0.69
C LYS A 62 2.53 2.68 -2.15
N ILE A 63 1.72 3.25 -3.05
CA ILE A 63 1.83 3.00 -4.50
C ILE A 63 3.22 3.44 -4.99
N LYS A 64 3.66 4.65 -4.63
CA LYS A 64 5.00 5.15 -5.02
C LYS A 64 6.12 4.29 -4.45
N GLU A 65 6.01 3.86 -3.20
CA GLU A 65 7.00 2.98 -2.57
C GLU A 65 7.11 1.64 -3.30
N VAL A 66 5.96 1.04 -3.66
CA VAL A 66 5.92 -0.21 -4.43
C VAL A 66 6.51 -0.01 -5.82
N GLU A 67 6.22 1.11 -6.50
CA GLU A 67 6.78 1.40 -7.82
C GLU A 67 8.32 1.50 -7.80
N VAL A 68 8.87 2.15 -6.77
CA VAL A 68 10.33 2.23 -6.57
C VAL A 68 10.93 0.85 -6.32
N LYS A 69 10.29 0.03 -5.48
CA LYS A 69 10.73 -1.34 -5.21
C LYS A 69 10.69 -2.23 -6.47
N ILE A 70 9.66 -2.08 -7.31
CA ILE A 70 9.58 -2.79 -8.59
C ILE A 70 10.76 -2.40 -9.48
N LYS A 71 11.03 -1.10 -9.65
CA LYS A 71 12.17 -0.62 -10.45
C LYS A 71 13.51 -1.12 -9.93
N GLU A 72 13.69 -1.17 -8.61
CA GLU A 72 14.91 -1.71 -7.99
C GLU A 72 15.07 -3.21 -8.29
N VAL A 73 14.00 -4.00 -8.14
CA VAL A 73 14.00 -5.43 -8.42
C VAL A 73 14.26 -5.69 -9.91
N GLU A 74 13.63 -4.95 -10.81
CA GLU A 74 13.90 -5.03 -12.26
C GLU A 74 15.37 -4.73 -12.58
N GLY A 75 15.96 -3.72 -11.93
CA GLY A 75 17.38 -3.41 -12.06
C GLY A 75 18.27 -4.58 -11.61
N LYS A 76 17.96 -5.19 -10.45
CA LYS A 76 18.68 -6.36 -9.93
C LYS A 76 18.54 -7.59 -10.83
N ILE A 77 17.37 -7.80 -11.43
CA ILE A 77 17.14 -8.88 -12.39
C ILE A 77 18.00 -8.66 -13.63
N LYS A 78 17.97 -7.46 -14.24
CA LYS A 78 18.79 -7.14 -15.42
C LYS A 78 20.29 -7.27 -15.15
N ASP A 79 20.76 -6.83 -13.99
CA ASP A 79 22.17 -7.03 -13.60
C ASP A 79 22.51 -8.52 -13.48
N SER A 80 21.65 -9.28 -12.81
CA SER A 80 21.83 -10.74 -12.64
C SER A 80 21.82 -11.46 -13.99
N GLU A 81 20.92 -11.10 -14.90
CA GLU A 81 20.88 -11.61 -16.27
C GLU A 81 22.18 -11.30 -17.01
N SER A 82 22.63 -10.03 -17.00
CA SER A 82 23.88 -9.63 -17.67
C SER A 82 25.09 -10.41 -17.13
N ARG A 83 25.15 -10.60 -15.81
CA ARG A 83 26.21 -11.38 -15.15
C ARG A 83 26.16 -12.84 -15.55
N LEU A 84 24.97 -13.45 -15.60
CA LEU A 84 24.78 -14.83 -16.04
C LEU A 84 25.16 -14.99 -17.51
N THR A 85 24.70 -14.11 -18.40
CA THR A 85 25.07 -14.14 -19.83
C THR A 85 26.58 -14.03 -20.01
N ARG A 86 27.24 -13.12 -19.27
CA ARG A 86 28.70 -12.97 -19.32
C ARG A 86 29.43 -14.22 -18.80
N ALA A 87 28.94 -14.81 -17.71
CA ALA A 87 29.49 -16.03 -17.14
C ALA A 87 29.36 -17.21 -18.12
N ILE A 88 28.18 -17.38 -18.72
CA ILE A 88 27.91 -18.39 -19.74
C ILE A 88 28.85 -18.20 -20.94
N TYR A 89 28.95 -16.98 -21.47
CA TYR A 89 29.79 -16.72 -22.65
C TYR A 89 31.27 -17.02 -22.37
N ARG A 90 31.77 -16.63 -21.19
CA ARG A 90 33.13 -16.97 -20.75
C ARG A 90 33.30 -18.49 -20.65
N GLN A 91 32.36 -19.19 -20.01
CA GLN A 91 32.44 -20.64 -19.84
C GLN A 91 32.38 -21.38 -21.17
N THR A 92 31.52 -20.98 -22.10
CA THR A 92 31.44 -21.54 -23.45
C THR A 92 32.77 -21.41 -24.19
N LEU A 93 33.43 -20.24 -24.10
CA LEU A 93 34.72 -20.03 -24.74
C LEU A 93 35.80 -20.98 -24.19
N TRP A 94 35.84 -21.16 -22.86
CA TRP A 94 36.76 -22.11 -22.22
C TRP A 94 36.49 -23.55 -22.64
N ILE A 95 35.22 -23.97 -22.70
CA ILE A 95 34.84 -25.32 -23.13
C ILE A 95 35.27 -25.56 -24.57
N ILE A 96 34.98 -24.63 -25.50
CA ILE A 96 35.38 -24.75 -26.90
C ILE A 96 36.91 -24.87 -27.01
N GLY A 97 37.65 -24.06 -26.25
CA GLY A 97 39.12 -24.14 -26.20
C GLY A 97 39.63 -25.51 -25.72
N SER A 98 39.04 -26.06 -24.64
CA SER A 98 39.42 -27.38 -24.14
C SER A 98 39.10 -28.50 -25.13
N VAL A 99 37.93 -28.44 -25.78
CA VAL A 99 37.52 -29.44 -26.78
C VAL A 99 38.48 -29.41 -27.97
N GLY A 100 38.83 -28.21 -28.47
CA GLY A 100 39.81 -28.08 -29.55
C GLY A 100 41.19 -28.64 -29.18
N THR A 101 41.61 -28.45 -27.94
CA THR A 101 42.88 -29.00 -27.44
C THR A 101 42.87 -30.53 -27.42
N VAL A 102 41.76 -31.14 -26.98
CA VAL A 102 41.60 -32.60 -26.98
C VAL A 102 41.61 -33.15 -28.42
N ILE A 103 40.90 -32.51 -29.35
CA ILE A 103 40.89 -32.91 -30.77
C ILE A 103 42.30 -32.86 -31.36
N ALA A 104 43.03 -31.78 -31.11
CA ALA A 104 44.41 -31.64 -31.59
C ALA A 104 45.34 -32.72 -31.02
N ALA A 105 45.17 -33.08 -29.74
CA ALA A 105 45.93 -34.15 -29.11
C ALA A 105 45.63 -35.53 -29.73
N ILE A 106 44.36 -35.82 -30.05
CA ILE A 106 43.96 -37.07 -30.72
C ILE A 106 44.63 -37.16 -32.10
N HIS A 107 44.54 -36.10 -32.92
CA HIS A 107 45.18 -36.09 -34.23
C HIS A 107 46.70 -36.23 -34.17
N LEU A 108 47.35 -35.65 -33.16
CA LEU A 108 48.79 -35.81 -32.95
C LEU A 108 49.16 -37.26 -32.63
N LEU A 109 48.35 -37.94 -31.81
CA LEU A 109 48.54 -39.36 -31.51
C LEU A 109 48.34 -40.24 -32.75
N GLU A 110 47.33 -39.97 -33.57
CA GLU A 110 47.12 -40.68 -34.85
C GLU A 110 48.31 -40.52 -35.80
N TRP A 111 48.84 -39.30 -35.92
CA TRP A 111 50.02 -39.02 -36.74
C TRP A 111 51.26 -39.77 -36.23
N LEU A 112 51.51 -39.74 -34.92
CA LEU A 112 52.63 -40.47 -34.30
C LEU A 112 52.52 -41.98 -34.51
N LEU A 113 51.33 -42.56 -34.37
CA LEU A 113 51.09 -43.98 -34.63
C LEU A 113 51.34 -44.35 -36.10
N THR A 114 50.94 -43.47 -37.02
CA THR A 114 51.16 -43.68 -38.46
C THR A 114 52.65 -43.64 -38.83
N GLN A 115 53.46 -42.86 -38.13
CA GLN A 115 54.90 -42.75 -38.41
C GLN A 115 55.74 -43.86 -37.73
N LEU A 116 55.18 -44.56 -36.74
CA LEU A 116 55.85 -45.65 -36.03
C LEU A 116 55.47 -47.06 -36.57
N SER A 117 54.40 -47.16 -37.36
CA SER A 117 53.96 -48.36 -38.09
C SER A 117 54.55 -48.45 -39.49
#